data_AF-A0A348DMH4-F1
#
_entry.id   AF-A0A348DMH4-F1
#
_cell.length_a   1.000
_cell.length_b   1.000
_cell.length_c   1.000
_cell.angle_alpha   90.00
_cell.angle_beta   90.00
_cell.angle_gamma   90.00
#
_symmetry.space_group_name_H-M   'P 1'
#
loop_
_entity.id
_entity.type
_entity.pdbx_description
1 polymer ?
#
loop_
_entity_poly.entity_id
_entity_poly.type
_entity_poly.pdbx_seq_one_letter_code
_entity_poly.pdbx_strand_id
1 'polypeptide(L)' 'MDTLLPVYSAIQKAIADAAPGAKTAEMNLQLIKYADTLKHLNCEVICEGIGINKSFRSEVLRIMKIAERLKAAGLDASRL' A
#
# COMPACT_ATOMS: atom_id res chain seq x y z
N MET A 1 16.69 -6.98 -2.86
CA MET A 1 15.94 -5.71 -2.81
C MET A 1 15.22 -5.42 -4.14
N ASP A 2 15.70 -5.93 -5.27
CA ASP A 2 15.11 -5.66 -6.61
C ASP A 2 13.68 -6.18 -6.82
N THR A 3 13.22 -7.16 -6.05
CA THR A 3 11.88 -7.76 -6.20
C THR A 3 10.73 -6.84 -5.76
N LEU A 4 11.00 -5.80 -4.96
CA LEU A 4 9.99 -4.86 -4.47
C LEU A 4 9.86 -3.60 -5.32
N LEU A 5 10.88 -3.30 -6.15
CA LEU A 5 10.90 -2.10 -6.97
C LEU A 5 9.66 -2.00 -7.89
N PRO A 6 9.20 -3.08 -8.57
CA PRO A 6 7.99 -3.00 -9.39
C PRO A 6 6.74 -2.66 -8.58
N VAL A 7 6.64 -3.14 -7.34
CA VAL A 7 5.51 -2.85 -6.45
C VAL A 7 5.53 -1.38 -6.02
N TYR A 8 6.68 -0.88 -5.57
CA TYR A 8 6.80 0.53 -5.18
C TYR A 8 6.52 1.48 -6.35
N SER A 9 7.06 1.19 -7.53
CA SER A 9 6.79 2.00 -8.73
C SER A 9 5.31 1.95 -9.13
N ALA A 10 4.63 0.81 -9.01
CA ALA A 10 3.19 0.71 -9.26
C ALA A 10 2.38 1.56 -8.28
N ILE A 11 2.68 1.48 -6.98
CA ILE A 11 2.00 2.27 -5.94
C ILE A 11 2.23 3.78 -6.17
N GLN A 12 3.48 4.17 -6.41
CA GLN A 12 3.85 5.57 -6.69
C GLN A 12 3.11 6.13 -7.90
N LYS A 13 3.07 5.36 -8.99
CA LYS A 13 2.35 5.74 -10.21
C LYS A 13 0.86 5.92 -9.94
N ALA A 14 0.23 4.98 -9.25
CA ALA A 14 -1.20 5.06 -8.92
C ALA A 14 -1.51 6.31 -8.07
N ILE A 15 -0.72 6.59 -7.03
CA ILE A 15 -0.89 7.79 -6.19
C ILE A 15 -0.68 9.08 -6.99
N ALA A 16 0.26 9.08 -7.94
CA ALA A 16 0.52 10.23 -8.80
C ALA A 16 -0.64 10.48 -9.80
N ASP A 17 -1.20 9.41 -10.35
CA ASP A 17 -2.30 9.43 -11.33
C ASP A 17 -3.68 9.64 -10.67
N ALA A 18 -3.76 9.56 -9.33
CA ALA A 18 -5.00 9.76 -8.57
C ALA A 18 -5.57 11.18 -8.74
N ALA A 19 -6.91 11.27 -8.80
CA ALA A 19 -7.62 12.53 -8.86
C ALA A 19 -7.25 13.47 -7.69
N PRO A 20 -7.34 14.80 -7.86
CA PRO A 20 -7.14 15.75 -6.77
C PRO A 20 -7.99 15.40 -5.54
N GLY A 21 -7.36 15.32 -4.36
CA GLY A 21 -8.02 14.93 -3.10
C GLY A 21 -8.15 13.41 -2.87
N ALA A 22 -7.82 12.56 -3.85
CA ALA A 22 -7.96 11.10 -3.74
C ALA A 22 -6.66 10.36 -3.37
N LYS A 23 -5.51 11.05 -3.30
CA LYS A 23 -4.18 10.42 -3.14
C LYS A 23 -4.07 9.47 -1.96
N THR A 24 -4.62 9.83 -0.80
CA THR A 24 -4.59 8.96 0.39
C THR A 24 -5.49 7.75 0.22
N ALA A 25 -6.67 7.91 -0.39
CA ALA A 25 -7.55 6.78 -0.69
C ALA A 25 -6.90 5.81 -1.67
N GLU A 26 -6.25 6.34 -2.71
CA GLU A 26 -5.49 5.54 -3.68
C GLU A 26 -4.32 4.81 -3.01
N MET A 27 -3.53 5.51 -2.18
CA MET A 27 -2.48 4.88 -1.39
C MET A 27 -3.04 3.71 -0.55
N ASN A 28 -4.17 3.91 0.13
CA ASN A 28 -4.80 2.88 0.95
C ASN A 28 -5.28 1.68 0.10
N LEU A 29 -5.85 1.94 -1.08
CA LEU A 29 -6.25 0.90 -2.03
C LEU A 29 -5.05 0.07 -2.48
N GLN A 30 -3.95 0.73 -2.85
CA GLN A 30 -2.74 0.05 -3.31
C GLN A 30 -2.05 -0.73 -2.19
N LEU A 31 -2.07 -0.23 -0.95
CA LEU A 31 -1.60 -0.98 0.22
C LEU A 31 -2.41 -2.26 0.45
N ILE A 32 -3.73 -2.25 0.23
CA ILE A 32 -4.56 -3.46 0.29
C ILE A 32 -4.21 -4.41 -0.84
N LYS A 33 -4.10 -3.90 -2.07
CA LYS A 33 -3.75 -4.68 -3.28
C LYS A 33 -2.43 -5.43 -3.14
N TYR A 34 -1.40 -4.78 -2.58
CA TYR A 34 -0.06 -5.33 -2.44
C TYR A 34 0.25 -5.85 -1.02
N ALA A 35 -0.76 -6.02 -0.16
CA ALA A 35 -0.56 -6.36 1.24
C ALA A 35 0.25 -7.65 1.44
N ASP A 36 0.02 -8.70 0.64
CA ASP A 36 0.78 -9.95 0.75
C ASP A 36 2.26 -9.80 0.41
N THR A 37 2.60 -8.89 -0.51
CA THR A 37 3.99 -8.62 -0.88
C THR A 37 4.67 -7.75 0.17
N LEU A 38 3.92 -6.83 0.80
CA LEU A 38 4.45 -5.85 1.74
C LEU A 38 4.48 -6.33 3.20
N LYS A 39 3.70 -7.35 3.58
CA LYS A 39 3.50 -7.78 5.00
C LYS A 39 4.77 -8.15 5.77
N HIS A 40 5.86 -8.46 5.08
CA HIS A 40 7.14 -8.82 5.70
C HIS A 40 8.03 -7.61 6.00
N LEU A 41 7.59 -6.40 5.63
CA LEU A 41 8.36 -5.18 5.74
C LEU A 41 7.91 -4.34 6.93
N ASN A 42 8.86 -3.60 7.52
CA ASN A 42 8.54 -2.56 8.48
C ASN A 42 7.77 -1.42 7.77
N CYS A 43 6.75 -0.85 8.43
CA CYS A 43 5.99 0.29 7.91
C CYS A 43 6.88 1.48 7.49
N GLU A 44 8.02 1.69 8.17
CA GLU A 44 8.99 2.72 7.78
C GLU A 44 9.63 2.43 6.42
N VAL A 45 10.00 1.17 6.16
CA VAL A 45 10.54 0.72 4.86
C VAL A 45 9.48 0.84 3.77
N ILE A 46 8.21 0.55 4.08
CA ILE A 46 7.11 0.75 3.14
C ILE A 46 6.95 2.23 2.81
N CYS A 47 6.90 3.12 3.81
CA CYS A 47 6.82 4.57 3.62
C CYS A 47 7.96 5.11 2.74
N GLU A 48 9.20 4.69 3.03
CA GLU A 48 10.38 5.09 2.26
C GLU A 48 10.32 4.55 0.83
N GLY A 49 9.97 3.28 0.64
CA GLY A 49 9.88 2.64 -0.67
C GLY A 49 8.85 3.30 -1.59
N ILE A 50 7.68 3.66 -1.07
CA ILE A 50 6.63 4.35 -1.84
C ILE A 50 6.82 5.88 -1.89
N GLY A 51 7.80 6.42 -1.17
CA GLY A 51 8.14 7.85 -1.21
C GLY A 51 7.17 8.77 -0.46
N ILE A 52 6.55 8.31 0.63
CA ILE A 52 5.64 9.11 1.46
C ILE A 52 6.25 9.49 2.82
N ASN A 53 5.69 10.53 3.44
CA ASN A 53 6.16 11.01 4.74
C ASN A 53 5.99 9.94 5.85
N LYS A 54 6.95 9.87 6.78
CA LYS A 54 6.91 8.97 7.96
C LYS A 54 5.73 9.23 8.91
N SER A 55 5.02 10.35 8.77
CA SER A 55 3.76 10.61 9.47
C SER A 55 2.65 9.60 9.12
N PHE A 56 2.74 8.97 7.95
CA PHE A 56 1.77 7.97 7.48
C PHE A 56 1.97 6.57 8.09
N ARG A 57 3.00 6.33 8.91
CA ARG A 57 3.30 5.00 9.49
C ARG A 57 2.08 4.36 10.16
N SER A 58 1.31 5.14 10.93
CA SER A 58 0.11 4.66 11.61
C SER A 58 -1.03 4.32 10.64
N GLU A 59 -1.13 5.01 9.51
CA GLU A 59 -2.12 4.73 8.46
C GLU A 59 -1.71 3.46 7.70
N VAL A 60 -0.45 3.35 7.27
CA VAL A 60 0.09 2.13 6.63
C VAL A 60 -0.16 0.90 7.51
N LEU A 61 0.22 0.96 8.78
CA LEU A 61 -0.01 -0.15 9.72
C LEU A 61 -1.49 -0.52 9.84
N ARG A 62 -2.37 0.48 9.90
CA ARG A 62 -3.82 0.26 10.01
C ARG A 62 -4.37 -0.42 8.76
N ILE A 63 -3.99 0.06 7.58
CA ILE A 63 -4.48 -0.47 6.32
C ILE A 63 -3.96 -1.89 6.07
N MET A 64 -2.70 -2.19 6.41
CA MET A 64 -2.16 -3.56 6.32
C MET A 64 -2.94 -4.55 7.20
N LYS A 65 -3.30 -4.15 8.43
CA LYS A 65 -4.17 -4.96 9.31
C LYS A 65 -5.59 -5.13 8.75
N ILE A 66 -6.13 -4.09 8.12
CA ILE A 66 -7.44 -4.16 7.45
C ILE A 66 -7.36 -5.11 6.25
N ALA A 67 -6.29 -5.07 5.46
CA ALA A 67 -6.11 -5.93 4.30
C ALA A 67 -6.14 -7.43 4.68
N GLU A 68 -5.49 -7.81 5.79
CA GLU A 68 -5.56 -9.18 6.32
C GLU A 68 -7.01 -9.61 6.64
N ARG A 69 -7.78 -8.72 7.29
CA ARG A 69 -9.19 -8.97 7.62
C ARG A 69 -10.08 -9.03 6.39
N LEU A 70 -9.86 -8.15 5.41
CA LEU A 70 -10.61 -8.13 4.16
C LEU A 70 -10.36 -9.41 3.35
N LYS A 71 -9.09 -9.85 3.28
CA LYS A 71 -8.74 -11.12 2.65
C LYS A 71 -9.40 -12.30 3.35
N ALA A 72 -9.39 -12.33 4.68
CA ALA A 72 -10.11 -13.35 5.46
C ALA A 72 -11.64 -13.32 5.22
N ALA A 73 -12.20 -12.17 4.83
CA ALA A 73 -13.59 -12.01 4.45
C ALA A 73 -13.89 -12.32 2.96
N GLY A 74 -12.88 -12.78 2.19
CA GLY A 74 -13.04 -13.18 0.79
C GLY A 74 -12.74 -12.08 -0.23
N LEU A 75 -12.10 -10.98 0.17
CA LEU A 75 -11.60 -10.00 -0.80
C LEU A 75 -10.51 -10.64 -1.67
N ASP A 76 -10.70 -10.56 -2.99
CA ASP A 76 -9.69 -10.93 -3.99
C ASP A 76 -8.89 -9.69 -4.41
N ALA A 77 -7.68 -9.55 -3.84
CA ALA A 77 -6.79 -8.43 -4.10
C ALA A 77 -6.33 -8.32 -5.56
N SER A 78 -6.41 -9.41 -6.35
CA SER A 78 -6.07 -9.38 -7.79
C SER A 78 -7.09 -8.61 -8.63
N ARG A 79 -8.27 -8.34 -8.06
CA ARG A 79 -9.38 -7.61 -8.70
C ARG A 79 -9.47 -6.14 -8.28
N LEU A 80 -8.48 -5.65 -7.53
CA LEU A 80 -8.33 -4.24 -7.15
C LEU A 80 -7.50 -3.46 -8.16
#